data_AF-A0A959NEW1-F1
#
_entry.id   AF-A0A959NEW1-F1
#
_cell.length_a   1.000
_cell.length_b   1.000
_cell.length_c   1.000
_cell.angle_alpha   90.00
_cell.angle_beta   90.00
_cell.angle_gamma   90.00
#
_symmetry.space_group_name_H-M   'P 1'
#
loop_
_entity.id
_entity.type
_entity.pdbx_description
1 polymer ?
#
loop_
_entity_poly.entity_id
_entity_poly.type
_entity_poly.pdbx_seq_one_letter_code
_entity_poly.pdbx_strand_id
1 'polypeptide(L)' 'SHFFHNITSFGIGYFTVSDANDICFVDWEWLAQHSAVKEYNFTRHLRFDKALLVKISGQKNKGVIYKPK' A
#
# COMPACT_ATOMS: atom_id res chain seq x y z
N SER A 1 12.08 3.59 -16.90
CA SER A 1 11.13 4.40 -17.71
C SER A 1 9.79 3.72 -17.96
N HIS A 2 9.71 2.40 -18.16
CA HIS A 2 8.42 1.69 -18.41
C HIS A 2 7.71 1.13 -17.17
N PHE A 3 8.22 1.40 -15.96
CA PHE A 3 7.67 0.81 -14.73
C PHE A 3 6.18 1.13 -14.54
N PHE A 4 5.80 2.40 -14.64
CA PHE A 4 4.40 2.82 -14.51
C PHE A 4 3.52 2.29 -15.64
N HIS A 5 4.02 2.31 -16.89
CA HIS A 5 3.30 1.71 -18.02
C HIS A 5 3.01 0.23 -17.79
N ASN A 6 3.98 -0.54 -17.32
CA ASN A 6 3.80 -1.97 -17.05
C ASN A 6 2.75 -2.21 -15.95
N ILE A 7 2.80 -1.45 -14.85
CA ILE A 7 1.80 -1.54 -13.78
C ILE A 7 0.39 -1.30 -14.33
N THR A 8 0.21 -0.24 -15.11
CA THR A 8 -1.10 0.11 -15.68
C THR A 8 -1.57 -0.93 -16.70
N SER A 9 -0.69 -1.44 -17.55
CA SER A 9 -1.03 -2.43 -18.59
C SER A 9 -1.40 -3.80 -18.00
N PHE A 10 -0.81 -4.18 -16.87
CA PHE A 10 -1.16 -5.41 -16.15
C PHE A 10 -2.39 -5.26 -15.24
N GLY A 11 -3.06 -4.10 -15.23
CA GLY A 11 -4.20 -3.86 -14.35
C GLY A 11 -3.84 -3.83 -12.86
N ILE A 12 -2.57 -3.58 -12.53
CA ILE A 12 -2.10 -3.53 -11.16
C ILE A 12 -2.45 -2.15 -10.58
N GLY A 13 -3.28 -2.14 -9.55
CA GLY A 13 -3.55 -0.93 -8.78
C GLY A 13 -2.32 -0.48 -8.00
N TYR A 14 -1.99 0.81 -8.08
CA TYR A 14 -0.89 1.41 -7.31
C TYR A 14 -1.36 2.69 -6.62
N PHE A 15 -0.70 3.03 -5.52
CA PHE A 15 -0.92 4.26 -4.78
C PHE A 15 0.37 5.07 -4.74
N THR A 16 0.24 6.38 -4.93
CA THR A 16 1.34 7.32 -4.67
C THR A 16 1.01 8.04 -3.37
N VAL A 17 1.85 7.88 -2.36
CA VAL A 17 1.76 8.62 -1.11
C VAL A 17 2.88 9.66 -1.13
N SER A 18 2.50 10.93 -1.05
CA SER A 18 3.44 12.05 -0.91
C SER A 18 3.48 12.46 0.55
N ASP A 19 4.68 12.70 1.07
CA ASP A 19 4.89 13.24 2.43
C ASP A 19 4.67 14.76 2.49
N ALA A 20 4.40 15.40 1.34
CA ALA A 20 4.29 16.85 1.26
C ALA A 20 2.96 17.41 1.81
N ASN A 21 1.89 16.60 1.85
CA ASN A 21 0.55 17.07 2.22
C ASN A 21 -0.15 16.06 3.15
N ASP A 22 -0.82 16.56 4.20
CA ASP A 22 -1.56 15.77 5.20
C ASP A 22 -2.78 14.97 4.66
N ILE A 23 -3.01 15.00 3.35
CA ILE A 23 -4.16 14.37 2.70
C ILE A 23 -3.89 12.86 2.44
N CYS A 24 -2.62 12.47 2.35
CA CYS A 24 -2.20 11.09 2.13
C CYS A 24 -1.32 10.63 3.29
N PHE A 25 -1.56 9.43 3.82
CA PHE A 25 -0.74 8.90 4.90
C PHE A 25 -0.57 7.39 4.77
N VAL A 26 0.49 6.88 5.41
CA VAL A 26 0.66 5.47 5.74
C VAL A 26 0.85 5.40 7.25
N ASP A 27 0.07 4.56 7.91
CA ASP A 27 0.17 4.35 9.35
C ASP A 27 1.36 3.43 9.66
N TRP A 28 2.57 4.01 9.62
CA TRP A 28 3.83 3.30 9.81
C TRP A 28 3.97 2.71 11.21
N GLU A 29 3.47 3.40 12.23
CA GLU A 29 3.48 2.90 13.61
C GLU A 29 2.65 1.62 13.74
N TRP A 30 1.44 1.61 13.17
CA TRP A 30 0.62 0.41 13.14
C TRP A 30 1.29 -0.73 12.37
N LEU A 31 1.91 -0.46 11.21
CA LEU A 31 2.63 -1.50 10.46
C LEU A 31 3.83 -2.06 11.24
N ALA A 32 4.56 -1.21 11.97
CA ALA A 32 5.73 -1.59 12.75
C ALA A 32 5.40 -2.53 13.93
N GLN A 33 4.18 -2.44 14.48
CA GLN A 33 3.71 -3.30 15.57
C GLN A 33 3.52 -4.77 15.18
N HIS A 34 3.48 -5.08 13.88
CA HIS A 34 3.27 -6.46 13.41
C HIS A 34 4.60 -7.17 13.20
N SER A 35 4.66 -8.46 13.58
CA SER A 35 5.81 -9.32 13.29
C SER A 35 5.91 -9.60 11.79
N ALA A 36 7.11 -9.47 11.23
CA ALA A 36 7.37 -9.86 9.86
C ALA A 36 7.38 -11.37 9.69
N VAL A 37 6.82 -11.83 8.57
CA VAL A 37 7.08 -13.19 8.08
C VAL A 37 8.53 -13.32 7.66
N LYS A 38 9.09 -12.24 7.08
CA LYS A 38 10.49 -12.18 6.67
C LYS A 38 10.99 -10.75 6.63
N GLU A 39 12.22 -10.57 7.09
CA GLU A 39 12.97 -9.31 6.96
C GLU A 39 14.07 -9.47 5.91
N TYR A 40 14.26 -8.43 5.11
CA TYR A 40 15.33 -8.27 4.15
C TYR A 40 16.07 -6.98 4.47
N ASN A 41 17.24 -6.76 3.85
CA ASN A 41 18.08 -5.59 4.12
C ASN A 41 17.34 -4.24 4.01
N PHE A 42 16.33 -4.15 3.12
CA PHE A 42 15.59 -2.90 2.87
C PHE A 42 14.06 -3.07 2.83
N THR A 43 13.55 -4.28 3.04
CA THR A 43 12.11 -4.56 2.93
C THR A 43 11.64 -5.52 4.00
N ARG A 44 10.38 -5.36 4.40
CA ARG A 44 9.72 -6.22 5.39
C ARG A 44 8.48 -6.85 4.77
N HIS A 45 8.36 -8.18 4.87
CA HIS A 45 7.19 -8.90 4.38
C HIS A 45 6.25 -9.17 5.56
N LEU A 46 5.13 -8.45 5.57
CA LEU A 46 4.04 -8.63 6.54
C LEU A 46 2.95 -9.52 5.94
N ARG A 47 2.39 -10.41 6.75
CA ARG A 47 1.20 -11.19 6.41
C ARG A 47 0.20 -11.04 7.53
N PHE A 48 -1.04 -10.73 7.16
CA PHE A 48 -2.15 -10.63 8.09
C PHE A 48 -3.02 -11.88 7.94
N ASP A 49 -3.60 -12.35 9.05
CA ASP A 49 -4.48 -13.52 9.05
C ASP A 49 -5.74 -13.30 8.20
N LYS A 50 -6.20 -12.05 8.13
CA LYS A 50 -7.32 -11.62 7.31
C LYS A 50 -6.84 -10.70 6.20
N ALA A 51 -7.41 -10.88 5.02
CA ALA A 51 -7.12 -10.05 3.86
C ALA A 51 -7.45 -8.58 4.17
N LEU A 52 -6.54 -7.68 3.79
CA LEU A 52 -6.79 -6.24 3.84
C LEU A 52 -7.81 -5.86 2.76
N LEU A 53 -8.79 -5.06 3.12
CA LEU A 53 -9.73 -4.52 2.15
C LEU A 53 -9.10 -3.32 1.45
N VAL A 54 -8.87 -3.44 0.15
CA VAL A 54 -8.33 -2.38 -0.70
C VAL A 54 -9.43 -1.83 -1.60
N LYS A 55 -9.60 -0.50 -1.64
CA LYS A 55 -10.53 0.17 -2.56
C LYS A 55 -9.80 1.24 -3.35
N ILE A 56 -10.00 1.22 -4.67
CA ILE A 56 -9.39 2.15 -5.63
C ILE A 56 -10.49 2.79 -6.46
N SER A 57 -10.47 4.11 -6.58
CA SER A 57 -11.32 4.86 -7.51
C SER A 57 -10.44 5.76 -8.37
N GLY A 58 -10.10 5.29 -9.58
CA GLY A 58 -9.33 6.07 -10.55
C GLY A 58 -10.06 7.35 -10.98
N GLN A 59 -11.40 7.31 -11.10
CA GLN A 59 -12.20 8.50 -11.44
C GLN A 59 -12.11 9.61 -10.38
N LYS A 60 -11.97 9.24 -9.11
CA LYS A 60 -11.88 10.20 -7.99
C LYS A 60 -10.45 10.44 -7.54
N ASN A 61 -9.45 9.79 -8.15
CA ASN A 61 -8.07 9.74 -7.68
C ASN A 61 -7.95 9.43 -6.18
N LYS A 62 -8.77 8.49 -5.69
CA LYS A 62 -8.83 8.13 -4.27
C LYS A 62 -8.56 6.65 -4.05
N GLY A 63 -7.87 6.39 -2.96
CA GLY A 63 -7.42 5.08 -2.55
C GLY A 63 -7.53 4.90 -1.05
N VAL A 64 -7.93 3.71 -0.60
CA VAL A 64 -7.90 3.39 0.83
C VAL A 64 -7.63 1.90 1.03
N ILE A 65 -6.80 1.62 2.04
CA ILE A 65 -6.54 0.27 2.54
C ILE A 65 -7.05 0.25 3.98
N TYR A 66 -8.01 -0.63 4.27
CA TYR A 66 -8.55 -0.76 5.63
C TYR A 66 -7.73 -1.78 6.42
N LYS A 67 -7.52 -1.48 7.70
CA LYS A 67 -6.99 -2.44 8.67
C LYS A 67 -7.90 -3.68 8.72
N PRO A 68 -7.34 -4.88 8.94
CA PRO A 68 -8.13 -6.09 9.04
C PRO A 68 -9.05 -6.00 10.27
N LYS A 69 -10.29 -6.50 10.14
CA LYS A 69 -11.25 -6.58 11.26
C LYS A 69 -10.95 -7.74 12.19
#